data_AF-A0A0G0N0F8-F1
#
_entry.id   AF-A0A0G0N0F8-F1
#
_cell.length_a   1.000
_cell.length_b   1.000
_cell.length_c   1.000
_cell.angle_alpha   90.00
_cell.angle_beta   90.00
_cell.angle_gamma   90.00
#
_symmetry.space_group_name_H-M   'P 1'
#
loop_
_entity.id
_entity.type
_entity.pdbx_description
1 polymer ?
#
loop_
_entity_poly.entity_id
_entity_poly.type
_entity_poly.pdbx_seq_one_letter_code
_entity_poly.pdbx_strand_id
1 'polypeptide(L)' 'MKIFVTAKPNARERSVEKNDETSYAVSVKEPPVPSRVKIVSGWTSRQKTLEIF' A
#
# COMPACT_ATOMS: atom_id res chain seq x y z
N MET A 1 -10.16 -10.79 3.79
CA MET A 1 -10.53 -9.91 2.65
C MET A 1 -9.24 -9.47 1.97
N LYS A 2 -9.12 -9.53 0.63
CA LYS A 2 -7.87 -9.19 -0.08
C LYS A 2 -7.97 -7.79 -0.66
N ILE A 3 -7.04 -6.91 -0.30
CA ILE A 3 -6.88 -5.57 -0.89
C ILE A 3 -5.45 -5.39 -1.37
N PHE A 4 -5.29 -4.68 -2.47
CA PHE A 4 -4.00 -4.36 -3.07
C PHE A 4 -3.72 -2.88 -2.81
N VAL A 5 -2.65 -2.58 -2.09
CA VAL A 5 -2.29 -1.19 -1.75
C VAL A 5 -0.88 -0.91 -2.26
N THR A 6 -0.77 0.10 -3.12
CA THR A 6 0.50 0.65 -3.58
C THR A 6 0.77 1.96 -2.85
N ALA A 7 1.70 1.96 -1.90
CA ALA A 7 2.06 3.15 -1.13
C ALA A 7 3.22 3.92 -1.79
N LYS A 8 3.06 5.24 -1.94
CA LYS A 8 4.07 6.21 -2.35
C LYS A 8 4.42 7.09 -1.14
N PRO A 9 5.43 6.72 -0.33
CA PRO A 9 5.86 7.53 0.81
C PRO A 9 6.62 8.79 0.35
N ASN A 10 6.77 9.77 1.24
CA ASN A 10 7.37 11.08 0.95
C ASN A 10 6.67 11.86 -0.18
N ALA A 11 5.38 11.61 -0.41
CA ALA A 11 4.60 12.36 -1.37
C ALA A 11 4.42 13.83 -0.93
N ARG A 12 4.27 14.75 -1.89
CA ARG A 12 4.03 16.18 -1.58
C ARG A 12 2.69 16.41 -0.87
N GLU A 13 1.71 15.56 -1.15
CA GLU A 13 0.35 15.61 -0.63
C GLU A 13 -0.14 14.23 -0.21
N ARG A 14 -1.08 14.20 0.76
CA ARG A 14 -1.68 12.97 1.27
C ARG A 14 -2.97 12.70 0.49
N SER A 15 -2.96 11.66 -0.32
CA SER A 15 -4.08 11.32 -1.21
C SER A 15 -4.27 9.81 -1.33
N VAL A 16 -5.51 9.37 -1.50
CA VAL A 16 -5.87 7.97 -1.76
C VAL A 16 -6.66 7.91 -3.06
N GLU A 17 -6.12 7.20 -4.04
CA GLU A 17 -6.73 6.99 -5.35
C GLU A 17 -7.19 5.53 -5.45
N LYS A 18 -8.46 5.33 -5.80
CA LYS A 18 -9.01 3.99 -6.09
C LYS A 18 -8.76 3.70 -7.56
N ASN A 19 -7.90 2.72 -7.84
CA ASN A 19 -7.61 2.29 -9.22
C ASN A 19 -8.61 1.24 -9.69
N ASP A 20 -8.94 0.28 -8.82
CA ASP A 20 -9.88 -0.81 -9.11
C ASP A 20 -10.76 -1.09 -7.89
N GLU A 21 -11.69 -2.03 -7.99
CA GLU A 21 -12.56 -2.42 -6.87
C GLU A 21 -11.79 -2.82 -5.61
N THR A 22 -10.60 -3.41 -5.76
CA THR A 22 -9.75 -3.89 -4.66
C THR A 22 -8.33 -3.31 -4.67
N SER A 23 -8.04 -2.36 -5.57
CA SER A 23 -6.71 -1.78 -5.77
C SER A 23 -6.68 -0.29 -5.45
N TYR A 24 -5.76 0.12 -4.59
CA TYR A 24 -5.64 1.49 -4.08
C TYR A 24 -4.19 1.98 -4.21
N ALA A 25 -4.02 3.19 -4.74
CA ALA A 25 -2.77 3.92 -4.64
C ALA A 25 -2.86 4.94 -3.49
N VAL A 26 -1.89 4.90 -2.58
CA VAL A 26 -1.88 5.76 -1.39
C VAL A 26 -0.61 6.60 -1.40
N SER A 27 -0.75 7.91 -1.45
CA SER A 27 0.33 8.88 -1.32
C SER A 27 0.36 9.38 0.12
N VAL A 28 1.51 9.24 0.79
CA VAL A 28 1.70 9.64 2.19
C VAL A 28 2.91 10.56 2.30
N LYS A 29 2.81 11.61 3.11
CA LYS A 29 3.91 12.57 3.31
C LYS A 29 5.01 11.98 4.19
N GLU A 30 4.63 11.07 5.07
CA GLU A 30 5.50 10.49 6.07
C GLU A 30 6.49 9.49 5.44
N PRO A 31 7.72 9.40 6.00
CA PRO A 31 8.69 8.42 5.57
C PRO A 31 8.21 7.00 5.93
N PRO A 32 8.68 5.97 5.19
CA PRO A 32 8.29 4.59 5.47
C PRO A 32 8.80 4.17 6.86
N VAL A 33 7.86 3.81 7.74
CA VAL A 33 8.13 3.28 9.08
C VAL A 33 7.94 1.75 9.11
N PRO A 34 8.63 1.03 10.01
CA PRO A 34 8.40 -0.40 10.21
C PRO A 34 6.91 -0.67 10.46
N SER A 35 6.28 -1.42 9.55
CA SER A 35 4.85 -1.68 9.61
C SER A 35 4.54 -2.83 10.57
N ARG A 36 3.40 -2.75 11.27
CA ARG A 36 2.78 -3.90 11.95
C ARG A 36 2.09 -4.88 10.98
N VAL A 37 2.21 -4.62 9.69
CA VAL A 37 1.56 -5.37 8.61
C VAL A 37 2.58 -6.35 8.04
N LYS A 38 2.16 -7.60 7.85
CA LYS A 38 3.00 -8.66 7.28
C LYS A 38 2.72 -8.77 5.78
N ILE A 39 3.79 -8.71 4.98
CA ILE A 39 3.72 -9.05 3.55
C ILE A 39 3.66 -10.58 3.47
N VAL A 40 2.54 -11.13 2.98
CA VAL A 40 2.31 -12.58 2.94
C VAL A 40 2.85 -13.18 1.65
N SER A 41 2.68 -12.48 0.53
CA SER A 41 3.22 -12.88 -0.78
C SER A 41 3.39 -11.67 -1.69
N GLY A 42 4.24 -11.77 -2.70
CA GLY A 42 4.43 -10.72 -3.71
C GLY A 42 4.79 -11.33 -5.04
N TRP A 43 4.04 -10.98 -6.08
CA TRP A 43 4.29 -11.46 -7.44
C TRP A 43 5.28 -10.56 -8.18
N THR A 44 5.28 -9.26 -7.85
CA THR A 44 6.30 -8.30 -8.27
C THR A 44 6.66 -7.37 -7.11
N SER A 45 7.77 -6.62 -7.23
CA SER A 45 8.13 -5.61 -6.23
C SER A 45 7.00 -4.60 -5.96
N ARG A 46 6.18 -4.32 -6.99
CA ARG A 46 5.05 -3.37 -6.92
C ARG A 46 3.72 -4.02 -6.52
N GLN A 47 3.56 -5.33 -6.66
CA GLN A 47 2.33 -6.05 -6.30
C GLN A 47 2.59 -7.01 -5.14
N LYS A 48 2.16 -6.60 -3.93
CA LYS A 48 2.27 -7.36 -2.70
C LYS A 48 0.90 -7.56 -2.06
N THR A 49 0.67 -8.74 -1.50
CA THR A 49 -0.50 -9.06 -0.68
C THR A 49 -0.18 -8.82 0.79
N LEU A 50 -0.99 -8.01 1.45
CA LEU A 50 -0.82 -7.58 2.84
C LEU A 50 -1.97 -8.16 3.68
N GLU A 51 -1.64 -8.77 4.82
CA GLU A 51 -2.62 -9.13 5.85
C GLU A 51 -2.53 -8.15 7.02
N ILE A 52 -3.69 -7.63 7.44
CA ILE A 52 -3.86 -6.76 8.61
C ILE A 52 -4.53 -7.60 9.70
N PHE A 53 -3.94 -7.65 10.90
CA PHE A 53 -4.50 -8.29 12.10
C PHE A 53 -5.34 -7.31 12.91
#